data_AF-A0A620LPF0-F1
#
_entry.id   AF-A0A620LPF0-F1
#
_cell.length_a   1.000
_cell.length_b   1.000
_cell.length_c   1.000
_cell.angle_alpha   90.00
_cell.angle_beta   90.00
_cell.angle_gamma   90.00
#
_symmetry.space_group_name_H-M   'P 1'
#
loop_
_entity.id
_entity.type
_entity.pdbx_description
1 polymer ?
#
loop_
_entity_poly.entity_id
_entity_poly.type
_entity_poly.pdbx_seq_one_letter_code
_entity_poly.pdbx_strand_id
1 'polypeptide(L)'
;MENICQFIIENIDKNSLNTKKIKLVFNMQEQEITTISKIFKVSSEHIIAFYDTSTSFNYFSKTTGICFTGKEVIFKRKEDEVLMKINYEDFKEANKSLPEKTTTLQDIKFPISFHNLGTSYLSFDDFKKKNYIEENDELIINFLHILTSKNNIESFKNESMFPQALEKTNESIKENYIKVIIKIILDQYGFLDEKRSIKIFALMNKINVASETRYKIQDFLHNKHSSFEDLLNIIKQESRFMQFKYILISLIKDLIDIDFEDNKIYNFLYENKDIFKIKDLKEIYWVKEIIKKEYQIILDDNKEIQQIFNFISETATKNNISLNGLHLSGMTIGMSVSIMELLGFGELIKLPLIDSSKKYHNKNKQQLRLFIIQEILKENQKTITQIIDIINNLIEQCNTNTQNLQELIKLLKLASKNNETFKEREKLLYCPETLSLITINNHLKEDDIQFIEQYYTYNQNTHKYERNDNLSSSDLEKLSNFFKLKNL
;
A
#
# COMPACT_ATOMS: atom_id res chain seq x y z
N MET A 1 4.70 23.82 -11.41
CA MET A 1 5.86 23.24 -12.09
C MET A 1 5.61 21.75 -12.20
N GLU A 2 5.49 21.21 -13.42
CA GLU A 2 5.00 19.85 -13.68
C GLU A 2 6.17 18.95 -14.10
N ASN A 3 6.38 17.84 -13.39
CA ASN A 3 7.33 16.81 -13.81
C ASN A 3 6.69 15.93 -14.92
N ILE A 4 7.48 15.41 -15.85
CA ILE A 4 6.98 14.58 -16.96
C ILE A 4 6.15 13.35 -16.50
N CYS A 5 6.51 12.74 -15.36
CA CYS A 5 5.74 11.64 -14.77
C CYS A 5 4.34 12.10 -14.36
N GLN A 6 4.23 13.25 -13.70
CA GLN A 6 2.96 13.87 -13.36
C GLN A 6 2.14 14.13 -14.62
N PHE A 7 2.78 14.73 -15.62
CA PHE A 7 2.15 15.06 -16.89
C PHE A 7 1.56 13.83 -17.59
N ILE A 8 2.35 12.78 -17.75
CA ILE A 8 1.91 11.54 -18.41
C ILE A 8 0.72 10.94 -17.67
N ILE A 9 0.81 10.80 -16.35
CA ILE A 9 -0.25 10.19 -15.53
C ILE A 9 -1.54 11.00 -15.59
N GLU A 10 -1.46 12.31 -15.40
CA GLU A 10 -2.63 13.17 -15.40
C GLU A 10 -3.32 13.21 -16.76
N ASN A 11 -2.57 13.22 -17.86
CA ASN A 11 -3.16 13.29 -19.20
C ASN A 11 -3.71 11.94 -19.67
N ILE A 12 -3.11 10.82 -19.26
CA ILE A 12 -3.68 9.48 -19.49
C ILE A 12 -4.99 9.30 -18.69
N ASP A 13 -5.02 9.75 -17.44
CA ASP A 13 -6.23 9.71 -16.61
C ASP A 13 -7.34 10.65 -17.12
N LYS A 14 -7.02 11.93 -17.37
CA LYS A 14 -8.00 12.98 -17.72
C LYS A 14 -8.72 12.72 -19.03
N ASN A 15 -8.00 12.19 -20.02
CA ASN A 15 -8.57 11.94 -21.35
C ASN A 15 -9.24 10.56 -21.45
N SER A 16 -9.49 9.89 -20.30
CA SER A 16 -10.01 8.50 -20.23
C SER A 16 -9.23 7.53 -21.13
N LEU A 17 -7.93 7.80 -21.33
CA LEU A 17 -7.09 7.01 -22.21
C LEU A 17 -6.85 5.62 -21.63
N ASN A 18 -6.88 5.48 -20.30
CA ASN A 18 -6.68 4.21 -19.59
C ASN A 18 -7.69 3.14 -20.07
N THR A 19 -7.27 2.38 -21.07
CA THR A 19 -8.06 1.41 -21.83
C THR A 19 -7.36 0.06 -21.78
N LYS A 20 -7.93 -0.97 -22.41
CA LYS A 20 -7.26 -2.27 -22.51
C LYS A 20 -5.88 -2.20 -23.17
N LYS A 21 -5.63 -1.19 -24.02
CA LYS A 21 -4.39 -1.03 -24.77
C LYS A 21 -3.37 -0.11 -24.10
N ILE A 22 -3.76 1.06 -23.59
CA ILE A 22 -2.85 1.90 -22.79
C ILE A 22 -3.20 1.76 -21.32
N LYS A 23 -2.23 1.25 -20.54
CA LYS A 23 -2.37 1.08 -19.10
C LYS A 23 -1.33 1.93 -18.38
N LEU A 24 -1.72 2.56 -17.29
CA LEU A 24 -0.76 3.06 -16.30
C LEU A 24 -0.15 1.88 -15.54
N VAL A 25 1.13 1.96 -15.19
CA VAL A 25 1.86 0.85 -14.54
C VAL A 25 1.19 0.39 -13.24
N PHE A 26 0.56 1.32 -12.52
CA PHE A 26 -0.14 1.05 -11.27
C PHE A 26 -1.33 0.10 -11.45
N ASN A 27 -1.87 0.02 -12.66
CA ASN A 27 -3.03 -0.80 -13.04
C ASN A 27 -2.64 -2.13 -13.70
N MET A 28 -1.34 -2.42 -13.86
CA MET A 28 -0.84 -3.64 -14.52
C MET A 28 -0.49 -4.75 -13.52
N GLN A 29 -0.58 -6.03 -13.87
CA GLN A 29 -0.06 -7.11 -13.02
C GLN A 29 1.47 -7.18 -13.07
N GLU A 30 2.12 -7.72 -12.03
CA GLU A 30 3.59 -7.80 -11.94
C GLU A 30 4.22 -8.56 -13.11
N GLN A 31 3.57 -9.63 -13.57
CA GLN A 31 4.01 -10.39 -14.74
C GLN A 31 4.01 -9.54 -16.01
N GLU A 32 3.01 -8.65 -16.16
CA GLU A 32 2.93 -7.71 -17.29
C GLU A 32 4.10 -6.73 -17.23
N ILE A 33 4.33 -6.11 -16.06
CA ILE A 33 5.40 -5.12 -15.84
C ILE A 33 6.78 -5.76 -16.06
N THR A 34 7.01 -6.96 -15.53
CA THR A 34 8.27 -7.69 -15.68
C THR A 34 8.53 -8.05 -17.13
N THR A 35 7.49 -8.43 -17.86
CA THR A 35 7.58 -8.73 -19.30
C THR A 35 7.90 -7.47 -20.09
N ILE A 36 7.22 -6.36 -19.84
CA ILE A 36 7.50 -5.06 -20.48
C ILE A 36 8.93 -4.61 -20.15
N SER A 37 9.33 -4.67 -18.88
CA SER A 37 10.67 -4.31 -18.41
C SER A 37 11.78 -5.07 -19.15
N LYS A 38 11.64 -6.39 -19.29
CA LYS A 38 12.59 -7.24 -20.03
C LYS A 38 12.64 -6.90 -21.51
N ILE A 39 11.48 -6.70 -22.14
CA ILE A 39 11.36 -6.48 -23.58
C ILE A 39 11.86 -5.08 -23.98
N PHE A 40 11.52 -4.06 -23.20
CA PHE A 40 11.90 -2.67 -23.44
C PHE A 40 13.24 -2.28 -22.80
N LYS A 41 13.88 -3.21 -22.07
CA LYS A 41 15.18 -3.02 -21.40
C LYS A 41 15.20 -1.80 -20.48
N VAL A 42 14.17 -1.69 -19.64
CA VAL A 42 13.96 -0.58 -18.69
C VAL A 42 13.63 -1.16 -17.32
N SER A 43 14.10 -0.53 -16.23
CA SER A 43 13.70 -0.92 -14.87
C SER A 43 12.17 -0.84 -14.72
N SER A 44 11.55 -1.87 -14.16
CA SER A 44 10.10 -1.94 -13.92
C SER A 44 9.56 -0.72 -13.18
N GLU A 45 10.36 -0.18 -12.25
CA GLU A 45 10.01 0.98 -11.44
C GLU A 45 9.95 2.30 -12.23
N HIS A 46 10.58 2.38 -13.40
CA HIS A 46 10.62 3.59 -14.22
C HIS A 46 9.57 3.61 -15.34
N ILE A 47 8.82 2.52 -15.49
CA ILE A 47 7.73 2.43 -16.47
C ILE A 47 6.54 3.19 -15.90
N ILE A 48 6.10 4.25 -16.56
CA ILE A 48 4.93 5.05 -16.14
C ILE A 48 3.66 4.47 -16.77
N ALA A 49 3.73 4.18 -18.06
CA ALA A 49 2.62 3.67 -18.85
C ALA A 49 3.13 2.80 -20.00
N PHE A 50 2.26 1.92 -20.50
CA PHE A 50 2.53 1.09 -21.66
C PHE A 50 1.32 1.07 -22.58
N TYR A 51 1.56 1.30 -23.87
CA TYR A 51 0.59 1.13 -24.94
C TYR A 51 0.88 -0.16 -25.72
N ASP A 52 -0.02 -1.13 -25.63
CA ASP A 52 0.03 -2.40 -26.35
C ASP A 52 -0.56 -2.26 -27.76
N THR A 53 0.26 -2.53 -28.77
CA THR A 53 -0.15 -2.52 -30.18
C THR A 53 -0.37 -3.92 -30.75
N SER A 54 -0.19 -4.97 -29.94
CA SER A 54 -0.28 -6.35 -30.41
C SER A 54 -1.71 -6.71 -30.84
N THR A 55 -1.82 -7.44 -31.96
CA THR A 55 -3.11 -7.71 -32.63
C THR A 55 -3.76 -9.04 -32.23
N SER A 56 -3.18 -9.80 -31.29
CA SER A 56 -3.65 -11.14 -30.93
C SER A 56 -4.12 -11.22 -29.48
N PHE A 57 -5.24 -11.92 -29.28
CA PHE A 57 -5.95 -12.16 -28.01
C PHE A 57 -5.10 -12.80 -26.89
N ASN A 58 -3.88 -13.27 -27.18
CA ASN A 58 -2.90 -13.75 -26.19
C ASN A 58 -1.92 -12.63 -25.83
N TYR A 59 -2.30 -11.85 -24.81
CA TYR A 59 -1.76 -10.55 -24.41
C TYR A 59 -0.25 -10.40 -24.13
N PHE A 60 0.59 -11.44 -24.19
CA PHE A 60 1.99 -11.30 -23.73
C PHE A 60 3.07 -12.04 -24.52
N SER A 61 2.74 -12.73 -25.62
CA SER A 61 3.76 -13.57 -26.27
C SER A 61 4.79 -12.82 -27.12
N LYS A 62 4.55 -11.55 -27.50
CA LYS A 62 5.41 -10.75 -28.39
C LYS A 62 5.20 -9.24 -28.24
N THR A 63 5.44 -8.62 -27.08
CA THR A 63 4.94 -7.24 -26.85
C THR A 63 5.63 -6.19 -27.74
N THR A 64 4.88 -5.76 -28.76
CA THR A 64 5.11 -4.56 -29.56
C THR A 64 4.32 -3.42 -28.94
N GLY A 65 4.84 -2.20 -29.01
CA GLY A 65 4.13 -1.05 -28.47
C GLY A 65 5.03 0.10 -28.07
N ILE A 66 4.49 0.94 -27.19
CA ILE A 66 5.12 2.17 -26.72
C ILE A 66 5.23 2.11 -25.20
N CYS A 67 6.45 2.24 -24.68
CA CYS A 67 6.74 2.32 -23.26
C CYS A 67 7.12 3.75 -22.89
N PHE A 68 6.43 4.30 -21.88
CA PHE A 68 6.67 5.65 -21.38
C PHE A 68 7.47 5.60 -20.09
N THR A 69 8.60 6.29 -20.06
CA THR A 69 9.44 6.47 -18.86
C THR A 69 9.49 7.94 -18.46
N GLY A 70 10.26 8.28 -17.42
CA GLY A 70 10.47 9.67 -17.00
C GLY A 70 11.57 10.40 -17.79
N LYS A 71 12.26 9.73 -18.73
CA LYS A 71 13.31 10.32 -19.56
C LYS A 71 13.04 10.21 -21.05
N GLU A 72 12.47 9.08 -21.46
CA GLU A 72 12.31 8.72 -22.86
C GLU A 72 10.99 7.99 -23.13
N VAL A 73 10.54 8.09 -24.38
CA VAL A 73 9.54 7.21 -24.97
C VAL A 73 10.27 6.15 -25.79
N ILE A 74 9.87 4.89 -25.62
CA ILE A 74 10.54 3.75 -26.24
C ILE A 74 9.54 3.00 -27.11
N PHE A 75 9.88 2.84 -28.38
CA PHE A 75 9.06 2.16 -29.38
C PHE A 75 9.68 0.80 -29.71
N LYS A 76 8.82 -0.22 -29.78
CA LYS A 76 9.18 -1.55 -30.26
C LYS A 76 8.19 -2.04 -31.31
N ARG A 77 8.65 -2.24 -32.54
CA ARG A 77 7.87 -2.90 -33.60
C ARG A 77 8.08 -4.42 -33.57
N LYS A 78 7.21 -5.15 -34.29
CA LYS A 78 7.21 -6.62 -34.32
C LYS A 78 8.46 -7.22 -34.92
N GLU A 79 9.00 -6.53 -35.92
CA GLU A 79 10.14 -6.96 -36.73
C GLU A 79 11.45 -6.30 -36.28
N ASP A 80 11.39 -5.39 -35.30
CA ASP A 80 12.56 -4.68 -34.80
C ASP A 80 13.36 -5.52 -33.80
N GLU A 81 14.61 -5.77 -34.15
CA GLU A 81 15.64 -6.26 -33.21
C GLU A 81 16.12 -5.14 -32.26
N VAL A 82 16.06 -3.87 -32.71
CA VAL A 82 16.55 -2.70 -31.97
C VAL A 82 15.39 -1.83 -31.47
N LEU A 83 15.47 -1.41 -30.22
CA LEU A 83 14.49 -0.50 -29.63
C LEU A 83 14.77 0.93 -30.09
N MET A 84 13.74 1.63 -30.58
CA MET A 84 13.84 3.06 -30.85
C MET A 84 13.54 3.82 -29.57
N LYS A 85 14.48 4.67 -29.15
CA LYS A 85 14.44 5.42 -27.90
C LYS A 85 14.52 6.91 -28.20
N ILE A 86 13.61 7.70 -27.64
CA ILE A 86 13.56 9.14 -27.87
C ILE A 86 13.44 9.84 -26.53
N ASN A 87 14.45 10.62 -26.14
CA ASN A 87 14.37 11.40 -24.89
C ASN A 87 13.38 12.54 -25.05
N TYR A 88 12.65 12.87 -23.99
CA TYR A 88 11.73 14.00 -24.00
C TYR A 88 12.41 15.35 -24.28
N GLU A 89 13.66 15.52 -23.86
CA GLU A 89 14.47 16.71 -24.13
C GLU A 89 14.71 16.96 -25.63
N ASP A 90 14.64 15.91 -26.44
CA ASP A 90 14.84 15.97 -27.89
C ASP A 90 13.54 16.29 -28.64
N PHE A 91 12.39 16.37 -27.96
CA PHE A 91 11.12 16.78 -28.55
C PHE A 91 11.06 18.30 -28.67
N LYS A 92 11.07 18.82 -29.89
CA LYS A 92 10.98 20.28 -30.14
C LYS A 92 9.71 20.72 -30.86
N GLU A 93 9.08 19.86 -31.67
CA GLU A 93 7.78 20.13 -32.31
C GLU A 93 7.24 18.83 -32.96
N ALA A 94 5.95 18.53 -32.84
CA ALA A 94 5.31 17.52 -33.69
C ALA A 94 4.27 18.18 -34.60
N ASN A 95 4.45 18.01 -35.91
CA ASN A 95 3.45 18.44 -36.88
C ASN A 95 2.35 17.38 -36.97
N LYS A 96 1.16 17.67 -36.42
CA LYS A 96 -0.03 16.84 -36.65
C LYS A 96 -0.55 17.09 -38.07
N SER A 97 -0.08 16.33 -39.05
CA SER A 97 -0.82 16.19 -40.31
C SER A 97 -1.73 14.97 -40.18
N LEU A 98 -3.02 15.21 -39.92
CA LEU A 98 -4.04 14.21 -40.21
C LEU A 98 -4.10 14.09 -41.74
N PRO A 99 -3.94 12.90 -42.35
CA PRO A 99 -4.19 12.78 -43.77
C PRO A 99 -5.64 13.17 -44.05
N GLU A 100 -5.84 13.97 -45.11
CA GLU A 100 -7.18 14.27 -45.61
C GLU A 100 -7.90 12.94 -45.88
N LYS A 101 -9.19 12.86 -45.51
CA LYS A 101 -10.02 11.69 -45.82
C LYS A 101 -10.13 11.53 -47.33
N THR A 102 -9.20 10.81 -47.94
CA THR A 102 -9.28 10.44 -49.36
C THR A 102 -10.06 9.14 -49.52
N THR A 103 -10.95 9.10 -50.50
CA THR A 103 -11.83 7.96 -50.84
C THR A 103 -11.10 6.76 -51.46
N THR A 104 -9.77 6.82 -51.58
CA THR A 104 -8.92 5.77 -52.13
C THR A 104 -8.05 5.15 -51.05
N LEU A 105 -7.85 3.83 -51.12
CA LEU A 105 -6.90 3.05 -50.30
C LEU A 105 -5.51 3.72 -50.31
N GLN A 106 -5.24 4.56 -49.31
CA GLN A 106 -3.93 5.15 -49.08
C GLN A 106 -3.55 5.00 -47.61
N ASP A 107 -2.28 4.69 -47.41
CA ASP A 107 -1.61 4.56 -46.12
C ASP A 107 -1.76 5.85 -45.30
N ILE A 108 -2.38 5.75 -44.12
CA ILE A 108 -2.56 6.88 -43.21
C ILE A 108 -1.27 7.04 -42.41
N LYS A 109 -0.37 7.89 -42.92
CA LYS A 109 0.89 8.24 -42.25
C LYS A 109 0.68 9.40 -41.30
N PHE A 110 1.05 9.21 -40.03
CA PHE A 110 1.14 10.28 -39.04
C PHE A 110 2.60 10.67 -38.82
N PRO A 111 3.14 11.68 -39.53
CA PRO A 111 4.53 12.07 -39.34
C PRO A 111 4.71 12.73 -37.97
N ILE A 112 5.25 12.01 -37.00
CA ILE A 112 5.90 12.65 -35.84
C ILE A 112 7.36 12.83 -36.22
N SER A 113 7.77 14.07 -36.52
CA SER A 113 9.15 14.41 -36.87
C SER A 113 9.96 14.78 -35.62
N PHE A 114 11.11 14.14 -35.42
CA PHE A 114 12.06 14.49 -34.37
C PHE A 114 13.28 15.19 -34.97
N HIS A 115 13.72 16.34 -34.43
CA HIS A 115 14.94 16.98 -34.90
C HIS A 115 16.16 16.42 -34.16
N ASN A 116 17.23 16.12 -34.91
CA ASN A 116 18.52 15.49 -34.56
C ASN A 116 18.70 13.99 -34.86
N LEU A 117 17.71 13.29 -35.43
CA LEU A 117 17.87 11.92 -35.94
C LEU A 117 17.70 11.79 -37.47
N GLY A 118 17.77 12.92 -38.20
CA GLY A 118 17.12 13.03 -39.50
C GLY A 118 15.60 13.05 -39.31
N THR A 119 14.81 13.34 -40.34
CA THR A 119 13.35 13.17 -40.26
C THR A 119 13.04 11.68 -40.06
N SER A 120 13.04 11.21 -38.82
CA SER A 120 12.52 9.89 -38.47
C SER A 120 11.00 10.02 -38.45
N TYR A 121 10.35 9.35 -39.40
CA TYR A 121 8.90 9.27 -39.47
C TYR A 121 8.45 8.06 -38.63
N LEU A 122 7.73 8.28 -37.54
CA LEU A 122 6.91 7.23 -36.93
C LEU A 122 5.62 7.09 -37.74
N SER A 123 5.60 6.29 -38.81
CA SER A 123 4.32 5.97 -39.46
C SER A 123 3.55 4.96 -38.60
N PHE A 124 2.27 5.23 -38.33
CA PHE A 124 1.38 4.25 -37.69
C PHE A 124 1.07 3.03 -38.58
N ASP A 125 1.38 3.08 -39.88
CA ASP A 125 1.37 1.90 -40.77
C ASP A 125 2.26 0.77 -40.23
N ASP A 126 3.33 1.12 -39.51
CA ASP A 126 4.28 0.18 -38.90
C ASP A 126 3.68 -0.65 -37.77
N PHE A 127 2.50 -0.27 -37.25
CA PHE A 127 1.84 -0.93 -36.14
C PHE A 127 0.63 -1.78 -36.53
N LYS A 128 0.05 -1.62 -37.74
CA LYS A 128 -0.99 -2.52 -38.30
C LYS A 128 -1.10 -2.41 -39.83
N LYS A 129 -1.02 -3.55 -40.51
CA LYS A 129 -1.63 -3.77 -41.85
C LYS A 129 -3.17 -3.85 -41.73
N LYS A 130 -3.89 -2.75 -41.46
CA LYS A 130 -5.35 -2.68 -41.66
C LYS A 130 -5.82 -1.25 -41.95
N ASN A 131 -6.78 -1.13 -42.88
CA ASN A 131 -7.36 0.10 -43.42
C ASN A 131 -8.18 0.97 -42.41
N TYR A 132 -7.99 0.80 -41.10
CA TYR A 132 -8.78 1.50 -40.07
C TYR A 132 -7.93 1.87 -38.85
N ILE A 133 -7.91 3.16 -38.51
CA ILE A 133 -7.43 3.68 -37.22
C ILE A 133 -8.48 3.29 -36.17
N GLU A 134 -8.07 2.61 -35.10
CA GLU A 134 -8.97 2.40 -33.95
C GLU A 134 -8.97 3.66 -33.07
N GLU A 135 -10.07 3.93 -32.37
CA GLU A 135 -10.22 5.08 -31.46
C GLU A 135 -9.02 5.23 -30.49
N ASN A 136 -8.50 4.11 -29.97
CA ASN A 136 -7.32 4.09 -29.11
C ASN A 136 -6.02 4.57 -29.79
N ASP A 137 -5.89 4.36 -31.10
CA ASP A 137 -4.73 4.81 -31.89
C ASP A 137 -4.76 6.33 -32.09
N GLU A 138 -5.93 6.93 -32.35
CA GLU A 138 -6.08 8.39 -32.43
C GLU A 138 -5.80 9.08 -31.08
N LEU A 139 -6.27 8.45 -30.01
CA LEU A 139 -6.09 8.85 -28.64
C LEU A 139 -4.60 8.88 -28.21
N ILE A 140 -3.82 7.86 -28.53
CA ILE A 140 -2.37 7.86 -28.24
C ILE A 140 -1.61 8.88 -29.11
N ILE A 141 -2.03 9.10 -30.36
CA ILE A 141 -1.43 10.11 -31.24
C ILE A 141 -1.66 11.50 -30.67
N ASN A 142 -2.88 11.81 -30.25
CA ASN A 142 -3.21 13.07 -29.59
C ASN A 142 -2.37 13.26 -28.31
N PHE A 143 -2.18 12.19 -27.53
CA PHE A 143 -1.35 12.23 -26.34
C PHE A 143 0.13 12.50 -26.66
N LEU A 144 0.71 11.83 -27.67
CA LEU A 144 2.08 12.09 -28.12
C LEU A 144 2.24 13.53 -28.62
N HIS A 145 1.27 14.06 -29.36
CA HIS A 145 1.28 15.45 -29.79
C HIS A 145 1.21 16.41 -28.59
N ILE A 146 0.33 16.16 -27.63
CA ILE A 146 0.24 16.93 -26.39
C ILE A 146 1.57 16.92 -25.63
N LEU A 147 2.26 15.77 -25.54
CA LEU A 147 3.61 15.64 -24.98
C LEU A 147 4.62 16.53 -25.70
N THR A 148 4.58 16.61 -27.02
CA THR A 148 5.52 17.39 -27.83
C THR A 148 5.32 18.90 -27.76
N SER A 149 4.13 19.36 -27.34
CA SER A 149 3.69 20.75 -27.46
C SER A 149 3.88 21.60 -26.19
N LYS A 150 4.41 21.03 -25.09
CA LYS A 150 4.43 21.71 -23.79
C LYS A 150 5.81 22.15 -23.34
N ASN A 151 6.00 23.47 -23.31
CA ASN A 151 7.18 24.16 -22.77
C ASN A 151 7.25 24.21 -21.22
N ASN A 152 6.24 23.67 -20.52
CA ASN A 152 6.10 23.83 -19.05
C ASN A 152 6.61 22.61 -18.25
N ILE A 153 7.27 21.65 -18.90
CA ILE A 153 7.87 20.49 -18.24
C ILE A 153 9.31 20.83 -17.86
N GLU A 154 9.61 20.87 -16.57
CA GLU A 154 10.89 21.36 -16.07
C GLU A 154 11.93 20.27 -15.82
N SER A 155 11.50 19.01 -15.74
CA SER A 155 12.41 17.90 -15.46
C SER A 155 12.01 16.62 -16.17
N PHE A 156 12.95 16.08 -16.93
CA PHE A 156 12.88 14.75 -17.53
C PHE A 156 13.79 13.80 -16.74
N LYS A 157 13.25 13.27 -15.64
CA LYS A 157 13.99 12.34 -14.77
C LYS A 157 13.13 11.13 -14.50
N ASN A 158 13.78 9.97 -14.53
CA ASN A 158 13.18 8.74 -14.05
C ASN A 158 12.93 8.87 -12.55
N GLU A 159 11.68 8.65 -12.17
CA GLU A 159 11.23 8.51 -10.80
C GLU A 159 10.69 7.10 -10.63
N SER A 160 10.87 6.52 -9.45
CA SER A 160 10.25 5.24 -9.12
C SER A 160 8.73 5.43 -9.01
N MET A 161 7.98 4.73 -9.85
CA MET A 161 6.52 4.64 -9.85
C MET A 161 5.99 3.88 -8.62
N PHE A 162 6.89 3.22 -7.90
CA PHE A 162 6.62 2.45 -6.70
C PHE A 162 7.45 3.05 -5.54
N PRO A 163 7.00 4.16 -4.94
CA PRO A 163 7.75 4.85 -3.92
C PRO A 163 8.00 3.93 -2.72
N GLN A 164 9.13 4.13 -2.04
CA GLN A 164 9.51 3.34 -0.89
C GLN A 164 8.50 3.49 0.27
N ALA A 165 8.37 2.44 1.07
CA ALA A 165 7.61 2.46 2.31
C ALA A 165 8.00 3.65 3.21
N LEU A 166 7.04 4.22 3.95
CA LEU A 166 7.29 5.31 4.89
C LEU A 166 8.38 4.95 5.91
N GLU A 167 8.45 3.68 6.30
CA GLU A 167 9.50 3.12 7.17
C GLU A 167 10.93 3.46 6.70
N LYS A 168 11.15 3.50 5.37
CA LYS A 168 12.45 3.71 4.72
C LYS A 168 12.65 5.15 4.25
N THR A 169 11.69 6.04 4.49
CA THR A 169 11.80 7.46 4.12
C THR A 169 12.63 8.26 5.11
N ASN A 170 12.97 9.50 4.76
CA ASN A 170 13.71 10.39 5.66
C ASN A 170 12.86 10.77 6.90
N GLU A 171 13.53 11.15 7.99
CA GLU A 171 12.84 11.47 9.25
C GLU A 171 11.95 12.72 9.16
N SER A 172 12.27 13.69 8.30
CA SER A 172 11.45 14.90 8.14
C SER A 172 10.08 14.59 7.53
N ILE A 173 10.02 13.71 6.52
CA ILE A 173 8.75 13.21 5.97
C ILE A 173 7.96 12.47 7.04
N LYS A 174 8.59 11.57 7.81
CA LYS A 174 7.91 10.82 8.89
C LYS A 174 7.39 11.75 9.99
N GLU A 175 8.19 12.73 10.39
CA GLU A 175 7.83 13.74 11.40
C GLU A 175 6.58 14.50 10.95
N ASN A 176 6.62 15.09 9.76
CA ASN A 176 5.53 15.89 9.25
C ASN A 176 4.29 15.02 8.94
N TYR A 177 4.46 13.77 8.51
CA TYR A 177 3.36 12.82 8.32
C TYR A 177 2.54 12.64 9.60
N ILE A 178 3.21 12.40 10.73
CA ILE A 178 2.56 12.25 12.04
C ILE A 178 1.98 13.58 12.52
N LYS A 179 2.69 14.70 12.36
CA LYS A 179 2.20 16.02 12.74
C LYS A 179 0.94 16.42 11.96
N VAL A 180 0.83 16.10 10.68
CA VAL A 180 -0.39 16.32 9.88
C VAL A 180 -1.57 15.59 10.51
N ILE A 181 -1.41 14.32 10.86
CA ILE A 181 -2.45 13.51 11.51
C ILE A 181 -2.87 14.12 12.84
N ILE A 182 -1.91 14.44 13.72
CA ILE A 182 -2.17 15.07 15.02
C ILE A 182 -2.91 16.39 14.84
N LYS A 183 -2.42 17.24 13.94
CA LYS A 183 -2.99 18.58 13.70
C LYS A 183 -4.44 18.50 13.24
N ILE A 184 -4.74 17.62 12.30
CA ILE A 184 -6.12 17.41 11.81
C ILE A 184 -7.02 16.94 12.95
N ILE A 185 -6.58 16.00 13.79
CA ILE A 185 -7.37 15.53 14.93
C ILE A 185 -7.61 16.66 15.93
N LEU A 186 -6.58 17.43 16.28
CA LEU A 186 -6.71 18.58 17.17
C LEU A 186 -7.66 19.64 16.62
N ASP A 187 -7.65 19.90 15.30
CA ASP A 187 -8.56 20.87 14.69
C ASP A 187 -10.02 20.38 14.69
N GLN A 188 -10.26 19.08 14.54
CA GLN A 188 -11.61 18.51 14.50
C GLN A 188 -12.22 18.23 15.88
N TYR A 189 -11.37 17.98 16.88
CA TYR A 189 -11.79 17.57 18.22
C TYR A 189 -11.42 18.55 19.34
N GLY A 190 -10.41 19.40 19.14
CA GLY A 190 -9.85 20.30 20.15
C GLY A 190 -8.90 19.61 21.14
N PHE A 191 -8.83 18.28 21.12
CA PHE A 191 -7.99 17.47 22.00
C PHE A 191 -7.63 16.14 21.32
N LEU A 192 -6.61 15.47 21.87
CA LEU A 192 -6.20 14.12 21.47
C LEU A 192 -6.45 13.16 22.65
N ASP A 193 -7.45 12.28 22.52
CA ASP A 193 -7.78 11.29 23.56
C ASP A 193 -6.82 10.09 23.58
N GLU A 194 -7.00 9.22 24.57
CA GLU A 194 -6.12 8.09 24.78
C GLU A 194 -6.21 7.01 23.68
N LYS A 195 -7.39 6.76 23.10
CA LYS A 195 -7.55 5.75 22.04
C LYS A 195 -6.83 6.21 20.77
N ARG A 196 -7.04 7.47 20.36
CA ARG A 196 -6.37 8.05 19.18
C ARG A 196 -4.86 8.13 19.38
N SER A 197 -4.42 8.53 20.56
CA SER A 197 -3.00 8.57 20.93
C SER A 197 -2.32 7.22 20.73
N ILE A 198 -2.88 6.13 21.25
CA ILE A 198 -2.29 4.78 21.12
C ILE A 198 -2.14 4.37 19.66
N LYS A 199 -3.13 4.68 18.80
CA LYS A 199 -3.03 4.41 17.37
C LYS A 199 -1.93 5.23 16.69
N ILE A 200 -1.75 6.49 17.08
CA ILE A 200 -0.64 7.32 16.60
C ILE A 200 0.71 6.77 17.05
N PHE A 201 0.85 6.34 18.31
CA PHE A 201 2.09 5.70 18.78
C PHE A 201 2.40 4.39 18.04
N ALA A 202 1.38 3.55 17.82
CA ALA A 202 1.51 2.34 17.02
C ALA A 202 1.91 2.66 15.57
N LEU A 203 1.36 3.72 14.98
CA LEU A 203 1.73 4.19 13.64
C LEU A 203 3.19 4.66 13.57
N MET A 204 3.66 5.41 14.57
CA MET A 204 5.07 5.79 14.65
C MET A 204 6.01 4.57 14.69
N ASN A 205 5.56 3.45 15.27
CA ASN A 205 6.31 2.20 15.27
C ASN A 205 6.32 1.51 13.90
N LYS A 206 5.16 1.42 13.26
CA LYS A 206 5.04 0.85 11.91
C LYS A 206 5.94 1.56 10.89
N ILE A 207 6.05 2.89 10.97
CA ILE A 207 6.90 3.69 10.07
C ILE A 207 8.31 3.95 10.63
N ASN A 208 8.68 3.27 11.72
CA ASN A 208 10.01 3.33 12.34
C ASN A 208 10.52 4.77 12.54
N VAL A 209 9.74 5.59 13.26
CA VAL A 209 10.15 6.96 13.64
C VAL A 209 11.27 6.88 14.68
N ALA A 210 12.35 7.61 14.48
CA ALA A 210 13.49 7.64 15.41
C ALA A 210 13.13 8.33 16.74
N SER A 211 13.82 7.98 17.82
CA SER A 211 13.54 8.51 19.16
C SER A 211 13.61 10.04 19.23
N GLU A 212 14.60 10.68 18.59
CA GLU A 212 14.72 12.14 18.54
C GLU A 212 13.50 12.80 17.87
N THR A 213 13.07 12.25 16.74
CA THR A 213 11.90 12.71 16.00
C THR A 213 10.63 12.56 16.83
N ARG A 214 10.50 11.50 17.63
CA ARG A 214 9.36 11.32 18.54
C ARG A 214 9.29 12.41 19.59
N TYR A 215 10.42 12.84 20.16
CA TYR A 215 10.40 13.98 21.09
C TYR A 215 9.94 15.26 20.41
N LYS A 216 10.33 15.51 19.15
CA LYS A 216 9.82 16.65 18.37
C LYS A 216 8.32 16.56 18.12
N ILE A 217 7.79 15.36 17.88
CA ILE A 217 6.35 15.11 17.75
C ILE A 217 5.64 15.32 19.10
N GLN A 218 6.24 14.92 20.21
CA GLN A 218 5.69 15.13 21.53
C GLN A 218 5.66 16.60 21.92
N ASP A 219 6.76 17.32 21.72
CA ASP A 219 6.81 18.77 21.92
C ASP A 219 5.78 19.48 21.03
N PHE A 220 5.62 18.98 19.80
CA PHE A 220 4.57 19.46 18.92
C PHE A 220 3.17 19.28 19.51
N LEU A 221 2.85 18.31 20.38
CA LEU A 221 1.52 18.21 21.00
C LEU A 221 1.18 19.36 21.96
N HIS A 222 2.19 20.05 22.49
CA HIS A 222 2.01 21.00 23.59
C HIS A 222 2.17 22.47 23.19
N ASN A 223 2.64 22.75 21.98
CA ASN A 223 2.96 24.10 21.49
C ASN A 223 1.98 24.58 20.41
N LYS A 224 1.98 25.87 20.05
CA LYS A 224 1.18 26.35 18.90
C LYS A 224 1.70 25.74 17.59
N HIS A 225 0.79 25.20 16.80
CA HIS A 225 1.12 24.43 15.59
C HIS A 225 1.00 25.26 14.31
N SER A 226 1.79 24.93 13.30
CA SER A 226 1.54 25.29 11.90
C SER A 226 0.20 24.70 11.42
N SER A 227 -0.34 25.24 10.32
CA SER A 227 -1.50 24.64 9.65
C SER A 227 -1.17 23.24 9.12
N PHE A 228 -2.17 22.36 8.93
CA PHE A 228 -1.89 21.04 8.37
C PHE A 228 -1.46 21.14 6.90
N GLU A 229 -1.88 22.18 6.20
CA GLU A 229 -1.51 22.52 4.83
C GLU A 229 -0.02 22.87 4.72
N ASP A 230 0.51 23.65 5.68
CA ASP A 230 1.94 23.96 5.74
C ASP A 230 2.77 22.68 5.94
N LEU A 231 2.33 21.82 6.87
CA LEU A 231 2.99 20.54 7.13
C LEU A 231 2.93 19.62 5.89
N LEU A 232 1.80 19.55 5.20
CA LEU A 232 1.66 18.83 3.94
C LEU A 232 2.56 19.41 2.83
N ASN A 233 2.74 20.74 2.80
CA ASN A 233 3.61 21.38 1.82
C ASN A 233 5.08 21.05 2.06
N ILE A 234 5.52 20.92 3.33
CA ILE A 234 6.87 20.41 3.66
C ILE A 234 7.05 19.00 3.09
N ILE A 235 6.10 18.09 3.35
CA ILE A 235 6.14 16.72 2.80
C ILE A 235 6.21 16.77 1.27
N LYS A 236 5.41 17.61 0.62
CA LYS A 236 5.37 17.76 -0.83
C LYS A 236 6.70 18.25 -1.41
N GLN A 237 7.38 19.17 -0.74
CA GLN A 237 8.67 19.72 -1.17
C GLN A 237 9.81 18.71 -1.01
N GLU A 238 9.75 17.88 0.02
CA GLU A 238 10.77 16.86 0.29
C GLU A 238 10.52 15.52 -0.43
N SER A 239 9.32 15.32 -0.95
CA SER A 239 8.91 14.10 -1.65
C SER A 239 8.96 14.28 -3.16
N ARG A 240 9.21 13.17 -3.86
CA ARG A 240 8.97 13.13 -5.30
C ARG A 240 7.46 13.05 -5.61
N PHE A 241 7.05 13.28 -6.86
CA PHE A 241 5.63 13.40 -7.21
C PHE A 241 4.81 12.15 -6.85
N MET A 242 5.30 10.97 -7.23
CA MET A 242 4.62 9.70 -6.94
C MET A 242 4.63 9.36 -5.46
N GLN A 243 5.74 9.65 -4.78
CA GLN A 243 5.84 9.49 -3.34
C GLN A 243 4.79 10.34 -2.62
N PHE A 244 4.69 11.64 -2.95
CA PHE A 244 3.68 12.51 -2.37
C PHE A 244 2.26 12.04 -2.66
N LYS A 245 1.98 11.61 -3.89
CA LYS A 245 0.67 11.02 -4.25
C LYS A 245 0.31 9.84 -3.36
N TYR A 246 1.26 8.94 -3.07
CA TYR A 246 1.00 7.76 -2.24
C TYR A 246 0.91 8.10 -0.77
N ILE A 247 1.69 9.09 -0.30
CA ILE A 247 1.58 9.62 1.06
C ILE A 247 0.16 10.15 1.32
N LEU A 248 -0.46 10.86 0.38
CA LEU A 248 -1.84 11.33 0.53
C LEU A 248 -2.83 10.17 0.71
N ILE A 249 -2.68 9.09 -0.06
CA ILE A 249 -3.54 7.90 0.06
C ILE A 249 -3.33 7.23 1.43
N SER A 250 -2.08 7.11 1.88
CA SER A 250 -1.72 6.56 3.19
C SER A 250 -2.28 7.41 4.34
N LEU A 251 -2.21 8.75 4.21
CA LEU A 251 -2.79 9.68 5.18
C LEU A 251 -4.30 9.51 5.30
N ILE A 252 -5.01 9.39 4.17
CA ILE A 252 -6.47 9.13 4.17
C ILE A 252 -6.77 7.86 4.97
N LYS A 253 -6.07 6.76 4.67
CA LYS A 253 -6.25 5.49 5.40
C LYS A 253 -5.99 5.65 6.89
N ASP A 254 -4.85 6.22 7.27
CA ASP A 254 -4.44 6.28 8.68
C ASP A 254 -5.31 7.26 9.47
N LEU A 255 -5.76 8.37 8.87
CA LEU A 255 -6.75 9.26 9.48
C LEU A 255 -8.08 8.53 9.73
N ILE A 256 -8.55 7.77 8.73
CA ILE A 256 -9.78 6.97 8.85
C ILE A 256 -9.63 5.88 9.92
N ASP A 257 -8.48 5.21 9.98
CA ASP A 257 -8.21 4.19 10.98
C ASP A 257 -8.18 4.78 12.39
N ILE A 258 -7.48 5.90 12.57
CA ILE A 258 -7.39 6.57 13.87
C ILE A 258 -8.79 6.98 14.35
N ASP A 259 -9.62 7.50 13.47
CA ASP A 259 -10.99 7.94 13.74
C ASP A 259 -12.05 6.88 13.45
N PHE A 260 -11.71 5.58 13.38
CA PHE A 260 -12.58 4.57 12.77
C PHE A 260 -14.01 4.49 13.32
N GLU A 261 -14.18 4.75 14.62
CA GLU A 261 -15.48 4.74 15.32
C GLU A 261 -16.28 6.03 15.11
N ASP A 262 -15.61 7.16 14.85
CA ASP A 262 -16.20 8.48 14.71
C ASP A 262 -16.26 8.90 13.23
N ASN A 263 -17.20 9.79 12.89
CA ASN A 263 -17.39 10.22 11.50
C ASN A 263 -16.84 11.63 11.21
N LYS A 264 -16.18 12.32 12.15
CA LYS A 264 -15.73 13.71 11.88
C LYS A 264 -14.61 13.77 10.87
N ILE A 265 -13.64 12.85 10.93
CA ILE A 265 -12.57 12.80 9.94
C ILE A 265 -13.10 12.53 8.53
N TYR A 266 -14.20 11.78 8.40
CA TYR A 266 -14.85 11.59 7.09
C TYR A 266 -15.37 12.91 6.53
N ASN A 267 -16.02 13.72 7.36
CA ASN A 267 -16.50 15.04 6.95
C ASN A 267 -15.34 15.97 6.61
N PHE A 268 -14.28 15.97 7.42
CA PHE A 268 -13.07 16.74 7.14
C PHE A 268 -12.44 16.36 5.78
N LEU A 269 -12.31 15.07 5.48
CA LEU A 269 -11.77 14.59 4.21
C LEU A 269 -12.67 14.95 3.03
N TYR A 270 -14.00 14.98 3.23
CA TYR A 270 -14.96 15.46 2.23
C TYR A 270 -14.75 16.97 1.95
N GLU A 271 -14.65 17.78 3.00
CA GLU A 271 -14.45 19.24 2.90
C GLU A 271 -13.10 19.59 2.25
N ASN A 272 -12.09 18.75 2.46
CA ASN A 272 -10.73 18.97 1.97
C ASN A 272 -10.34 18.03 0.80
N LYS A 273 -11.33 17.49 0.08
CA LYS A 273 -11.13 16.49 -0.99
C LYS A 273 -10.10 16.92 -2.04
N ASP A 274 -10.02 18.20 -2.36
CA ASP A 274 -9.11 18.74 -3.37
C ASP A 274 -7.65 18.71 -2.90
N ILE A 275 -7.41 18.98 -1.61
CA ILE A 275 -6.08 18.89 -0.98
C ILE A 275 -5.59 17.43 -0.99
N PHE A 276 -6.47 16.50 -0.62
CA PHE A 276 -6.18 15.07 -0.59
C PHE A 276 -6.28 14.39 -1.97
N LYS A 277 -6.65 15.13 -3.02
CA LYS A 277 -6.82 14.65 -4.41
C LYS A 277 -7.78 13.47 -4.54
N ILE A 278 -8.86 13.47 -3.75
CA ILE A 278 -9.91 12.46 -3.78
C ILE A 278 -10.81 12.72 -4.99
N LYS A 279 -10.84 11.81 -5.96
CA LYS A 279 -11.61 12.01 -7.21
C LYS A 279 -13.08 11.62 -7.02
N ASP A 280 -13.33 10.47 -6.39
CA ASP A 280 -14.66 10.00 -6.01
C ASP A 280 -14.76 9.87 -4.49
N LEU A 281 -15.77 10.47 -3.89
CA LEU A 281 -16.02 10.38 -2.44
C LEU A 281 -16.30 8.96 -1.97
N LYS A 282 -16.74 8.06 -2.87
CA LYS A 282 -16.84 6.63 -2.57
C LYS A 282 -15.48 6.01 -2.24
N GLU A 283 -14.37 6.59 -2.67
CA GLU A 283 -13.03 6.14 -2.29
C GLU A 283 -12.89 6.09 -0.77
N ILE A 284 -13.35 7.11 -0.04
CA ILE A 284 -13.31 7.17 1.43
C ILE A 284 -14.08 5.98 2.04
N TYR A 285 -15.28 5.68 1.50
CA TYR A 285 -16.08 4.54 1.93
C TYR A 285 -15.36 3.20 1.71
N TRP A 286 -14.75 3.02 0.53
CA TRP A 286 -14.03 1.79 0.23
C TRP A 286 -12.76 1.61 1.06
N VAL A 287 -12.06 2.70 1.39
CA VAL A 287 -10.94 2.67 2.34
C VAL A 287 -11.42 2.19 3.71
N LYS A 288 -12.57 2.66 4.21
CA LYS A 288 -13.17 2.16 5.46
C LYS A 288 -13.46 0.67 5.42
N GLU A 289 -14.05 0.19 4.32
CA GLU A 289 -14.36 -1.24 4.16
C GLU A 289 -13.10 -2.11 4.08
N ILE A 290 -12.03 -1.62 3.44
CA ILE A 290 -10.71 -2.28 3.45
C ILE A 290 -10.18 -2.38 4.89
N ILE A 291 -10.18 -1.27 5.64
CA ILE A 291 -9.72 -1.26 7.04
C ILE A 291 -10.53 -2.26 7.89
N LYS A 292 -11.85 -2.28 7.75
CA LYS A 292 -12.74 -3.22 8.45
C LYS A 292 -12.37 -4.67 8.14
N LYS A 293 -12.00 -4.96 6.89
CA LYS A 293 -11.57 -6.29 6.44
C LYS A 293 -10.19 -6.66 6.97
N GLU A 294 -9.27 -5.71 7.05
CA GLU A 294 -7.98 -5.94 7.70
C GLU A 294 -8.16 -6.35 9.15
N TYR A 295 -9.00 -5.65 9.93
CA TYR A 295 -9.29 -6.05 11.32
C TYR A 295 -9.87 -7.47 11.44
N GLN A 296 -10.57 -7.99 10.43
CA GLN A 296 -11.06 -9.38 10.42
C GLN A 296 -9.94 -10.43 10.37
N ILE A 297 -8.74 -10.07 9.92
CA ILE A 297 -7.57 -10.97 9.92
C ILE A 297 -7.25 -11.44 11.35
N ILE A 298 -7.41 -10.54 12.33
CA ILE A 298 -7.20 -10.82 13.75
C ILE A 298 -8.46 -11.43 14.39
N LEU A 299 -9.65 -10.95 14.00
CA LEU A 299 -10.88 -11.19 14.73
C LEU A 299 -11.66 -12.46 14.34
N ASP A 300 -11.57 -12.93 13.09
CA ASP A 300 -12.46 -13.96 12.57
C ASP A 300 -11.72 -15.29 12.37
N ASP A 301 -11.96 -16.26 13.24
CA ASP A 301 -11.26 -17.54 13.16
C ASP A 301 -11.64 -18.42 11.95
N ASN A 302 -12.73 -18.10 11.26
CA ASN A 302 -13.32 -18.94 10.24
C ASN A 302 -12.88 -18.62 8.81
N LYS A 303 -12.46 -17.38 8.49
CA LYS A 303 -12.09 -17.00 7.11
C LYS A 303 -10.62 -17.20 6.76
N GLU A 304 -10.33 -17.72 5.57
CA GLU A 304 -8.96 -17.78 5.05
C GLU A 304 -8.40 -16.37 4.84
N ILE A 305 -7.19 -16.13 5.38
CA ILE A 305 -6.47 -14.85 5.22
C ILE A 305 -6.35 -14.46 3.75
N GLN A 306 -6.13 -15.44 2.87
CA GLN A 306 -6.04 -15.23 1.42
C GLN A 306 -7.31 -14.61 0.83
N GLN A 307 -8.49 -15.01 1.31
CA GLN A 307 -9.75 -14.46 0.83
C GLN A 307 -9.92 -12.99 1.25
N ILE A 308 -9.42 -12.62 2.43
CA ILE A 308 -9.42 -11.22 2.88
C ILE A 308 -8.51 -10.39 1.98
N PHE A 309 -7.30 -10.87 1.67
CA PHE A 309 -6.39 -10.16 0.77
C PHE A 309 -6.91 -10.07 -0.66
N ASN A 310 -7.53 -11.14 -1.18
CA ASN A 310 -8.19 -11.09 -2.49
C ASN A 310 -9.29 -10.02 -2.50
N PHE A 311 -10.12 -9.97 -1.46
CA PHE A 311 -11.14 -8.93 -1.32
C PHE A 311 -10.53 -7.52 -1.31
N ILE A 312 -9.46 -7.30 -0.54
CA ILE A 312 -8.78 -6.00 -0.47
C ILE A 312 -8.24 -5.62 -1.85
N SER A 313 -7.58 -6.56 -2.54
CA SER A 313 -7.00 -6.35 -3.86
C SER A 313 -8.05 -6.04 -4.93
N GLU A 314 -9.14 -6.82 -4.96
CA GLU A 314 -10.26 -6.62 -5.88
C GLU A 314 -10.97 -5.30 -5.62
N THR A 315 -11.21 -4.95 -4.35
CA THR A 315 -11.87 -3.70 -3.96
C THR A 315 -11.02 -2.50 -4.34
N ALA A 316 -9.71 -2.55 -4.07
CA ALA A 316 -8.80 -1.47 -4.45
C ALA A 316 -8.74 -1.30 -5.98
N THR A 317 -8.59 -2.40 -6.71
CA THR A 317 -8.54 -2.40 -8.18
C THR A 317 -9.83 -1.85 -8.80
N LYS A 318 -11.00 -2.35 -8.36
CA LYS A 318 -12.30 -1.94 -8.90
C LYS A 318 -12.60 -0.45 -8.68
N ASN A 319 -12.10 0.10 -7.58
CA ASN A 319 -12.36 1.48 -7.19
C ASN A 319 -11.17 2.41 -7.45
N ASN A 320 -10.17 1.97 -8.24
CA ASN A 320 -8.97 2.74 -8.60
C ASN A 320 -8.17 3.27 -7.39
N ILE A 321 -8.17 2.54 -6.27
CA ILE A 321 -7.38 2.87 -5.08
C ILE A 321 -6.03 2.15 -5.18
N SER A 322 -4.93 2.89 -5.03
CA SER A 322 -3.59 2.30 -5.07
C SER A 322 -3.33 1.49 -3.80
N LEU A 323 -3.15 0.17 -3.92
CA LEU A 323 -2.74 -0.71 -2.82
C LEU A 323 -1.40 -0.30 -2.21
N ASN A 324 -0.47 0.17 -3.04
CA ASN A 324 0.83 0.68 -2.60
C ASN A 324 0.72 2.00 -1.83
N GLY A 325 -0.24 2.85 -2.22
CA GLY A 325 -0.55 4.07 -1.47
C GLY A 325 -1.21 3.75 -0.13
N LEU A 326 -2.20 2.84 -0.14
CA LEU A 326 -2.89 2.38 1.07
C LEU A 326 -1.91 1.84 2.12
N HIS A 327 -0.97 1.00 1.71
CA HIS A 327 -0.08 0.33 2.63
C HIS A 327 1.29 0.99 2.74
N LEU A 328 1.44 2.26 2.33
CA LEU A 328 2.72 2.95 2.42
C LEU A 328 3.22 3.07 3.88
N SER A 329 2.30 3.20 4.84
CA SER A 329 2.54 3.16 6.30
C SER A 329 2.40 1.77 6.94
N GLY A 330 2.15 0.73 6.14
CA GLY A 330 1.78 -0.60 6.60
C GLY A 330 0.26 -0.80 6.79
N MET A 331 -0.14 -1.96 7.30
CA MET A 331 -1.54 -2.30 7.56
C MET A 331 -2.08 -1.59 8.80
N THR A 332 -3.39 -1.48 8.87
CA THR A 332 -4.09 -1.00 10.06
C THR A 332 -3.91 -1.94 11.25
N ILE A 333 -3.84 -3.25 11.00
CA ILE A 333 -3.66 -4.27 12.05
C ILE A 333 -2.29 -4.30 12.73
N GLY A 334 -1.46 -3.26 12.63
CA GLY A 334 -0.17 -3.18 13.31
C GLY A 334 1.01 -3.74 12.51
N MET A 335 0.79 -4.27 11.31
CA MET A 335 1.86 -4.82 10.47
C MET A 335 2.56 -3.71 9.69
N SER A 336 3.88 -3.55 9.87
CA SER A 336 4.71 -2.70 9.02
C SER A 336 4.84 -3.29 7.61
N VAL A 337 5.29 -2.47 6.66
CA VAL A 337 5.52 -2.93 5.28
C VAL A 337 6.56 -4.06 5.23
N SER A 338 7.63 -3.95 6.01
CA SER A 338 8.66 -5.00 6.09
C SER A 338 8.09 -6.34 6.58
N ILE A 339 7.10 -6.32 7.48
CA ILE A 339 6.40 -7.53 7.94
C ILE A 339 5.48 -8.09 6.83
N MET A 340 4.81 -7.23 6.08
CA MET A 340 4.01 -7.64 4.91
C MET A 340 4.87 -8.31 3.84
N GLU A 341 6.02 -7.71 3.52
CA GLU A 341 7.02 -8.27 2.59
C GLU A 341 7.49 -9.65 3.08
N LEU A 342 7.84 -9.77 4.37
CA LEU A 342 8.24 -11.04 4.98
C LEU A 342 7.18 -12.12 4.80
N LEU A 343 5.90 -11.77 4.93
CA LEU A 343 4.78 -12.71 4.78
C LEU A 343 4.44 -13.08 3.33
N GLY A 344 5.17 -12.54 2.34
CA GLY A 344 4.87 -12.75 0.92
C GLY A 344 3.73 -11.86 0.39
N PHE A 345 3.25 -10.91 1.19
CA PHE A 345 2.27 -9.91 0.75
C PHE A 345 2.92 -8.72 0.04
N GLY A 346 4.25 -8.70 -0.08
CA GLY A 346 4.94 -7.74 -0.94
C GLY A 346 4.58 -7.89 -2.43
N GLU A 347 4.09 -9.04 -2.90
CA GLU A 347 3.58 -9.14 -4.28
C GLU A 347 2.20 -8.45 -4.44
N LEU A 348 1.40 -8.36 -3.38
CA LEU A 348 0.14 -7.58 -3.37
C LEU A 348 0.39 -6.08 -3.41
N ILE A 349 1.54 -5.63 -2.92
CA ILE A 349 1.93 -4.24 -2.84
C ILE A 349 3.21 -4.10 -3.64
N LYS A 350 3.11 -3.72 -4.93
CA LYS A 350 4.19 -3.60 -5.92
C LYS A 350 5.29 -2.59 -5.55
N LEU A 351 5.72 -2.50 -4.30
CA LEU A 351 6.93 -1.83 -3.87
C LEU A 351 8.11 -2.57 -4.49
N PRO A 352 9.25 -1.90 -4.73
CA PRO A 352 10.45 -2.57 -5.22
C PRO A 352 10.83 -3.68 -4.24
N LEU A 353 10.49 -4.91 -4.63
CA LEU A 353 10.68 -6.12 -3.86
C LEU A 353 12.18 -6.43 -3.77
N ILE A 354 12.66 -6.58 -2.55
CA ILE A 354 13.79 -7.46 -2.25
C ILE A 354 13.25 -8.89 -2.44
N ASP A 355 14.02 -9.76 -3.09
CA ASP A 355 13.74 -11.15 -3.52
C ASP A 355 13.33 -12.16 -2.40
N SER A 356 12.42 -11.81 -1.47
CA SER A 356 12.08 -12.66 -0.31
C SER A 356 10.74 -13.40 -0.39
N SER A 357 9.98 -13.33 -1.49
CA SER A 357 8.57 -13.77 -1.55
C SER A 357 8.29 -15.28 -1.38
N LYS A 358 9.30 -16.15 -1.22
CA LYS A 358 9.07 -17.60 -1.15
C LYS A 358 8.92 -18.21 0.25
N LYS A 359 9.08 -17.45 1.34
CA LYS A 359 9.32 -18.08 2.66
C LYS A 359 8.05 -18.52 3.43
N TYR A 360 6.85 -18.00 3.11
CA TYR A 360 5.65 -18.28 3.92
C TYR A 360 4.36 -18.65 3.17
N HIS A 361 4.39 -18.81 1.83
CA HIS A 361 3.25 -19.30 1.06
C HIS A 361 2.75 -20.71 1.48
N ASN A 362 3.58 -21.49 2.19
CA ASN A 362 3.28 -22.87 2.59
C ASN A 362 2.83 -23.04 4.06
N LYS A 363 2.61 -21.96 4.83
CA LYS A 363 2.09 -22.09 6.21
C LYS A 363 0.57 -22.33 6.20
N ASN A 364 0.09 -23.24 7.05
CA ASN A 364 -1.35 -23.38 7.29
C ASN A 364 -1.90 -22.07 7.92
N LYS A 365 -3.17 -21.75 7.64
CA LYS A 365 -3.94 -20.58 8.09
C LYS A 365 -3.66 -20.19 9.55
N GLN A 366 -3.65 -21.16 10.46
CA GLN A 366 -3.39 -20.93 11.89
C GLN A 366 -1.96 -20.44 12.18
N GLN A 367 -0.95 -21.01 11.52
CA GLN A 367 0.45 -20.59 11.71
C GLN A 367 0.72 -19.19 11.18
N LEU A 368 0.03 -18.80 10.10
CA LEU A 368 0.10 -17.45 9.55
C LEU A 368 -0.54 -16.42 10.50
N ARG A 369 -1.72 -16.73 11.07
CA ARG A 369 -2.35 -15.88 12.09
C ARG A 369 -1.53 -15.73 13.35
N LEU A 370 -0.99 -16.84 13.84
CA LEU A 370 -0.14 -16.85 15.02
C LEU A 370 1.06 -15.92 14.81
N PHE A 371 1.70 -15.99 13.64
CA PHE A 371 2.78 -15.09 13.30
C PHE A 371 2.32 -13.62 13.29
N ILE A 372 1.19 -13.31 12.65
CA ILE A 372 0.64 -11.95 12.62
C ILE A 372 0.40 -11.43 14.06
N ILE A 373 -0.22 -12.21 14.94
CA ILE A 373 -0.45 -11.82 16.33
C ILE A 373 0.85 -11.63 17.09
N GLN A 374 1.86 -12.47 16.87
CA GLN A 374 3.18 -12.32 17.49
C GLN A 374 3.88 -11.03 17.06
N GLU A 375 3.79 -10.65 15.79
CA GLU A 375 4.33 -9.38 15.32
C GLU A 375 3.57 -8.18 15.90
N ILE A 376 2.23 -8.26 16.01
CA ILE A 376 1.41 -7.24 16.67
C ILE A 376 1.82 -7.09 18.15
N LEU A 377 2.04 -8.20 18.85
CA LEU A 377 2.50 -8.19 20.23
C LEU A 377 3.86 -7.52 20.37
N LYS A 378 4.80 -7.75 19.45
CA LYS A 378 6.10 -7.05 19.43
C LYS A 378 5.93 -5.54 19.24
N GLU A 379 5.08 -5.12 18.32
CA GLU A 379 4.81 -3.69 18.06
C GLU A 379 4.10 -3.01 19.24
N ASN A 380 3.17 -3.71 19.90
CA ASN A 380 2.53 -3.24 21.12
C ASN A 380 3.55 -3.10 22.27
N GLN A 381 4.48 -4.06 22.41
CA GLN A 381 5.55 -3.97 23.40
C GLN A 381 6.48 -2.78 23.14
N LYS A 382 6.87 -2.54 21.88
CA LYS A 382 7.64 -1.34 21.51
C LYS A 382 6.91 -0.06 21.91
N THR A 383 5.60 -0.01 21.67
CA THR A 383 4.74 1.12 22.06
C THR A 383 4.77 1.36 23.56
N ILE A 384 4.62 0.30 24.35
CA ILE A 384 4.67 0.35 25.82
C ILE A 384 6.04 0.87 26.30
N THR A 385 7.13 0.30 25.79
CA THR A 385 8.49 0.71 26.14
C THR A 385 8.72 2.19 25.85
N GLN A 386 8.24 2.68 24.71
CA GLN A 386 8.40 4.08 24.34
C GLN A 386 7.62 5.02 25.25
N ILE A 387 6.39 4.67 25.63
CA ILE A 387 5.62 5.46 26.59
C ILE A 387 6.37 5.54 27.92
N ILE A 388 6.98 4.43 28.36
CA ILE A 388 7.82 4.39 29.57
C ILE A 388 9.05 5.30 29.42
N ASP A 389 9.77 5.22 28.29
CA ASP A 389 10.94 6.05 28.04
C ASP A 389 10.58 7.54 28.07
N ILE A 390 9.47 7.93 27.45
CA ILE A 390 8.96 9.30 27.50
C ILE A 390 8.66 9.74 28.94
N ILE A 391 7.98 8.90 29.73
CA ILE A 391 7.69 9.19 31.14
C ILE A 391 8.98 9.40 31.92
N ASN A 392 9.96 8.52 31.74
CA ASN A 392 11.26 8.60 32.42
C ASN A 392 11.98 9.91 32.07
N ASN A 393 12.01 10.29 30.80
CA ASN A 393 12.63 11.55 30.37
C ASN A 393 11.94 12.79 30.96
N LEU A 394 10.60 12.81 31.01
CA LEU A 394 9.86 13.92 31.62
C LEU A 394 10.14 14.05 33.12
N ILE A 395 10.30 12.91 33.82
CA ILE A 395 10.70 12.88 35.23
C ILE A 395 12.13 13.43 35.38
N GLU A 396 13.08 12.99 34.54
CA GLU A 396 14.48 13.43 34.58
C GLU A 396 14.65 14.92 34.28
N GLN A 397 13.84 15.47 33.37
CA GLN A 397 13.90 16.89 33.02
C GLN A 397 13.33 17.82 34.10
N CYS A 398 12.84 17.30 35.23
CA CYS A 398 12.20 18.06 36.33
C CYS A 398 11.01 18.95 35.89
N ASN A 399 10.57 18.85 34.63
CA ASN A 399 9.43 19.55 34.05
C ASN A 399 8.15 18.81 34.43
N THR A 400 7.81 18.84 35.72
CA THR A 400 6.64 18.16 36.30
C THR A 400 5.35 18.93 35.98
N ASN A 401 4.99 18.99 34.70
CA ASN A 401 3.58 19.21 34.37
C ASN A 401 2.83 17.92 34.76
N THR A 402 2.29 17.91 35.98
CA THR A 402 1.66 16.74 36.61
C THR A 402 0.53 16.16 35.77
N GLN A 403 -0.12 17.00 34.96
CA GLN A 403 -1.17 16.60 34.03
C GLN A 403 -0.64 15.75 32.87
N ASN A 404 0.47 16.15 32.23
CA ASN A 404 1.08 15.40 31.13
C ASN A 404 1.52 14.00 31.59
N LEU A 405 2.09 13.91 32.80
CA LEU A 405 2.51 12.63 33.38
C LEU A 405 1.30 11.72 33.66
N GLN A 406 0.19 12.27 34.14
CA GLN A 406 -1.03 11.51 34.37
C GLN A 406 -1.64 10.97 33.07
N GLU A 407 -1.65 11.77 32.00
CA GLU A 407 -2.11 11.34 30.67
C GLU A 407 -1.25 10.19 30.12
N LEU A 408 0.07 10.30 30.21
CA LEU A 408 0.99 9.24 29.79
C LEU A 408 0.83 7.95 30.61
N ILE A 409 0.59 8.05 31.91
CA ILE A 409 0.30 6.88 32.75
C ILE A 409 -1.02 6.21 32.33
N LYS A 410 -2.06 6.98 31.97
CA LYS A 410 -3.32 6.42 31.45
C LYS A 410 -3.08 5.70 30.12
N LEU A 411 -2.31 6.31 29.22
CA LEU A 411 -1.90 5.71 27.95
C LEU A 411 -1.16 4.39 28.17
N LEU A 412 -0.22 4.35 29.11
CA LEU A 412 0.53 3.14 29.45
C LEU A 412 -0.38 2.01 29.94
N LYS A 413 -1.38 2.32 30.78
CA LYS A 413 -2.35 1.34 31.27
C LYS A 413 -3.20 0.77 30.14
N LEU A 414 -3.69 1.64 29.25
CA LEU A 414 -4.50 1.23 28.10
C LEU A 414 -3.70 0.40 27.09
N ALA A 415 -2.47 0.82 26.77
CA ALA A 415 -1.57 0.05 25.89
C ALA A 415 -1.26 -1.33 26.46
N SER A 416 -0.98 -1.41 27.77
CA SER A 416 -0.76 -2.68 28.49
C SER A 416 -1.98 -3.59 28.41
N LYS A 417 -3.19 -3.07 28.68
CA LYS A 417 -4.43 -3.83 28.60
C LYS A 417 -4.69 -4.37 27.18
N ASN A 418 -4.48 -3.55 26.15
CA ASN A 418 -4.60 -4.01 24.76
C ASN A 418 -3.60 -5.15 24.48
N ASN A 419 -2.36 -5.02 24.92
CA ASN A 419 -1.35 -6.07 24.74
C ASN A 419 -1.74 -7.40 25.43
N GLU A 420 -2.37 -7.35 26.61
CA GLU A 420 -2.89 -8.54 27.28
C GLU A 420 -3.98 -9.25 26.48
N THR A 421 -4.94 -8.51 25.89
CA THR A 421 -5.98 -9.12 25.04
C THR A 421 -5.39 -9.87 23.83
N PHE A 422 -4.30 -9.36 23.24
CA PHE A 422 -3.60 -10.06 22.16
C PHE A 422 -2.83 -11.29 22.65
N LYS A 423 -2.28 -11.28 23.87
CA LYS A 423 -1.64 -12.47 24.48
C LYS A 423 -2.66 -13.58 24.71
N GLU A 424 -3.87 -13.24 25.15
CA GLU A 424 -4.95 -14.22 25.31
C GLU A 424 -5.36 -14.83 23.96
N ARG A 425 -5.47 -14.02 22.90
CA ARG A 425 -5.72 -14.51 21.54
C ARG A 425 -4.59 -15.40 21.02
N GLU A 426 -3.34 -15.04 21.28
CA GLU A 426 -2.20 -15.89 20.93
C GLU A 426 -2.33 -17.26 21.59
N LYS A 427 -2.63 -17.30 22.90
CA LYS A 427 -2.86 -18.56 23.65
C LYS A 427 -4.00 -19.38 23.04
N LEU A 428 -5.11 -18.74 22.67
CA LEU A 428 -6.24 -19.40 22.03
C LEU A 428 -5.89 -20.02 20.67
N LEU A 429 -5.00 -19.41 19.89
CA LEU A 429 -4.56 -19.99 18.61
C LEU A 429 -3.73 -21.26 18.76
N TYR A 430 -3.02 -21.42 19.88
CA TYR A 430 -2.32 -22.66 20.22
C TYR A 430 -3.26 -23.76 20.72
N CYS A 431 -4.52 -23.42 21.05
CA CYS A 431 -5.48 -24.35 21.62
C CYS A 431 -6.61 -24.58 20.60
N PRO A 432 -6.57 -25.63 19.76
CA PRO A 432 -7.55 -25.85 18.71
C PRO A 432 -8.99 -25.83 19.24
N GLU A 433 -9.96 -25.27 18.52
CA GLU A 433 -11.37 -25.37 18.97
C GLU A 433 -11.86 -26.81 18.99
N THR A 434 -11.38 -27.61 18.02
CA THR A 434 -11.68 -29.03 17.95
C THR A 434 -10.42 -29.84 17.74
N LEU A 435 -10.29 -30.95 18.45
CA LEU A 435 -9.24 -31.95 18.25
C LEU A 435 -9.86 -33.23 17.72
N SER A 436 -9.27 -33.79 16.67
CA SER A 436 -9.73 -35.08 16.15
C SER A 436 -9.20 -36.22 17.03
N LEU A 437 -10.02 -37.25 17.24
CA LEU A 437 -9.63 -38.48 17.94
C LEU A 437 -8.39 -39.14 17.31
N ILE A 438 -8.24 -39.04 15.99
CA ILE A 438 -7.10 -39.60 15.25
C ILE A 438 -5.80 -38.84 15.61
N THR A 439 -5.88 -37.51 15.73
CA THR A 439 -4.73 -36.68 16.14
C THR A 439 -4.31 -36.98 17.57
N ILE A 440 -5.28 -37.18 18.47
CA ILE A 440 -5.02 -37.48 19.88
C ILE A 440 -4.42 -38.89 20.04
N ASN A 441 -5.05 -39.91 19.47
CA ASN A 441 -4.64 -41.30 19.67
C ASN A 441 -3.31 -41.67 19.00
N ASN A 442 -2.90 -40.96 17.95
CA ASN A 442 -1.65 -41.26 17.23
C ASN A 442 -0.41 -40.52 17.78
N HIS A 443 -0.59 -39.45 18.56
CA HIS A 443 0.50 -38.55 18.95
C HIS A 443 0.65 -38.32 20.46
N LEU A 444 -0.32 -38.74 21.28
CA LEU A 444 -0.36 -38.42 22.71
C LEU A 444 -0.37 -39.67 23.58
N LYS A 445 0.29 -39.59 24.75
CA LYS A 445 0.27 -40.63 25.78
C LYS A 445 -1.02 -40.54 26.61
N GLU A 446 -1.34 -41.58 27.36
CA GLU A 446 -2.55 -41.61 28.20
C GLU A 446 -2.65 -40.42 29.18
N ASP A 447 -1.53 -40.04 29.82
CA ASP A 447 -1.45 -38.86 30.69
C ASP A 447 -1.72 -37.54 29.95
N ASP A 448 -1.31 -37.47 28.68
CA ASP A 448 -1.53 -36.31 27.82
C ASP A 448 -3.02 -36.19 27.43
N ILE A 449 -3.70 -37.33 27.25
CA ILE A 449 -5.14 -37.40 26.96
C ILE A 449 -5.93 -36.96 28.19
N GLN A 450 -5.59 -37.46 29.38
CA GLN A 450 -6.22 -37.04 30.63
C GLN A 450 -6.06 -35.53 30.88
N PHE A 451 -4.90 -34.96 30.52
CA PHE A 451 -4.71 -33.52 30.59
C PHE A 451 -5.63 -32.76 29.62
N ILE A 452 -5.78 -33.23 28.37
CA ILE A 452 -6.70 -32.60 27.39
C ILE A 452 -8.16 -32.68 27.85
N GLU A 453 -8.59 -33.82 28.40
CA GLU A 453 -9.95 -34.04 28.89
C GLU A 453 -10.36 -33.11 30.04
N GLN A 454 -9.40 -32.47 30.72
CA GLN A 454 -9.70 -31.42 31.71
C GLN A 454 -10.25 -30.14 31.07
N TYR A 455 -9.94 -29.90 29.78
CA TYR A 455 -10.24 -28.64 29.09
C TYR A 455 -11.06 -28.81 27.81
N TYR A 456 -11.28 -30.05 27.37
CA TYR A 456 -12.07 -30.40 26.20
C TYR A 456 -13.13 -31.44 26.55
N THR A 457 -14.31 -31.29 25.94
CA THR A 457 -15.41 -32.24 26.07
C THR A 457 -15.52 -33.05 24.78
N TYR A 458 -15.61 -34.38 24.91
CA TYR A 458 -15.81 -35.25 23.75
C TYR A 458 -17.25 -35.15 23.23
N ASN A 459 -17.41 -34.73 21.98
CA ASN A 459 -18.69 -34.70 21.30
C ASN A 459 -18.90 -36.01 20.51
N GLN A 460 -19.86 -36.81 20.97
CA GLN A 460 -20.18 -38.11 20.38
C GLN A 460 -20.75 -38.01 18.95
N ASN A 461 -21.36 -36.88 18.58
CA ASN A 461 -21.96 -36.69 17.26
C ASN A 461 -20.91 -36.34 16.20
N THR A 462 -19.87 -35.59 16.59
CA THR A 462 -18.83 -35.12 15.66
C THR A 462 -17.55 -35.96 15.73
N HIS A 463 -17.46 -36.88 16.71
CA HIS A 463 -16.26 -37.67 17.03
C HIS A 463 -15.01 -36.81 17.23
N LYS A 464 -15.19 -35.65 17.87
CA LYS A 464 -14.13 -34.68 18.16
C LYS A 464 -14.19 -34.24 19.61
N TYR A 465 -13.05 -33.86 20.15
CA TYR A 465 -12.96 -33.12 21.40
C TYR A 465 -13.16 -31.65 21.10
N GLU A 466 -14.12 -31.01 21.76
CA GLU A 466 -14.45 -29.60 21.61
C GLU A 466 -13.96 -28.84 22.85
N ARG A 467 -13.23 -27.74 22.65
CA ARG A 467 -12.66 -26.96 23.75
C ARG A 467 -13.78 -26.34 24.57
N ASN A 468 -13.64 -26.35 25.90
CA ASN A 468 -14.61 -25.69 26.77
C ASN A 468 -14.58 -24.16 26.56
N ASP A 469 -15.76 -23.52 26.45
CA ASP A 469 -15.87 -22.10 26.10
C ASP A 469 -15.36 -21.14 27.19
N ASN A 470 -15.35 -21.56 28.46
CA ASN A 470 -15.08 -20.69 29.62
C ASN A 470 -13.76 -21.04 30.34
N LEU A 471 -12.65 -21.12 29.61
CA LEU A 471 -11.32 -21.34 30.20
C LEU A 471 -10.77 -20.06 30.83
N SER A 472 -10.21 -20.15 32.04
CA SER A 472 -9.52 -19.01 32.65
C SER A 472 -8.21 -18.69 31.91
N SER A 473 -7.68 -17.47 32.04
CA SER A 473 -6.41 -17.08 31.41
C SER A 473 -5.23 -17.94 31.89
N SER A 474 -5.30 -18.51 33.11
CA SER A 474 -4.32 -19.46 33.65
C SER A 474 -4.46 -20.85 33.02
N ASP A 475 -5.68 -21.29 32.74
CA ASP A 475 -5.93 -22.59 32.12
C ASP A 475 -5.52 -22.58 30.65
N LEU A 476 -5.84 -21.49 29.94
CA LEU A 476 -5.36 -21.24 28.58
C LEU A 476 -3.82 -21.21 28.50
N GLU A 477 -3.14 -20.74 29.52
CA GLU A 477 -1.68 -20.73 29.56
C GLU A 477 -1.09 -22.14 29.70
N LYS A 478 -1.61 -22.94 30.63
CA LYS A 478 -1.22 -24.33 30.80
C LYS A 478 -1.47 -25.12 29.51
N LEU A 479 -2.66 -24.94 28.95
CA LEU A 479 -3.09 -25.61 27.73
C LEU A 479 -2.24 -25.21 26.52
N SER A 480 -1.99 -23.90 26.32
CA SER A 480 -1.13 -23.40 25.26
C SER A 480 0.30 -23.93 25.38
N ASN A 481 0.87 -23.95 26.59
CA ASN A 481 2.21 -24.49 26.84
C ASN A 481 2.28 -25.99 26.54
N PHE A 482 1.24 -26.73 26.89
CA PHE A 482 1.14 -28.15 26.55
C PHE A 482 1.16 -28.37 25.03
N PHE A 483 0.31 -27.69 24.26
CA PHE A 483 0.29 -27.83 22.79
C PHE A 483 1.62 -27.42 22.14
N LYS A 484 2.24 -26.33 22.63
CA LYS A 484 3.59 -25.91 22.19
C LYS A 484 4.64 -26.97 22.41
N LEU A 485 4.70 -27.57 23.61
CA LEU A 485 5.69 -28.60 23.96
C LEU A 485 5.53 -29.87 23.11
N LYS A 486 4.30 -30.18 22.71
CA LYS A 486 3.96 -31.37 21.91
C LYS A 486 4.06 -31.14 20.40
N ASN A 487 4.33 -29.91 19.94
CA ASN A 487 4.30 -29.51 18.53
C ASN A 487 3.00 -29.92 17.81
N LEU A 488 1.87 -29.76 18.52
CA LEU A 488 0.53 -30.10 18.03
C LEU A 488 -0.22 -28.89 17.45
#